data_AF-A0A9D4PQT2-F1
#
_entry.id   AF-A0A9D4PQT2-F1
#
_cell.length_a   1.000
_cell.length_b   1.000
_cell.length_c   1.000
_cell.angle_alpha   90.00
_cell.angle_beta   90.00
_cell.angle_gamma   90.00
#
_symmetry.space_group_name_H-M   'P 1'
#
loop_
_entity.id
_entity.type
_entity.pdbx_description
1 polymer ?
#
loop_
_entity_poly.entity_id
_entity_poly.type
_entity_poly.pdbx_seq_one_letter_code
_entity_poly.pdbx_strand_id
1 'polypeptide(L)'
;MSEVIPSQAEWIQDAAQTFAPQENTVVTKHGLKIEGLVEALETPYVCSNYSYNTVTKTYQAMQALKDTPSSPTPRPSSEGRRDKVDIIFNTSMGVIFGVRKYADALWDVVKGRGITVNMKHELVQVLPNKREAVFRLLDSTANPKETVTFKYNMLHVVPPMTPSAILKTGPSFTDNTGYLDVDGETLQHKRYPNVFGIGDCTNVPTSKTAAAVAGELGILRKNLTNVMKGKAPTKKYNGYTSCPLVTSYDKCILAEFDSKAEPLETFPFNQAKERTSMFYMKRDMLPFIYWNLFLR
;
A
#
# COMPACT_ATOMS: atom_id res chain seq x y z
N MET A 1 -1.47 11.40 18.36
CA MET A 1 -1.46 12.38 17.24
C MET A 1 -0.83 13.69 17.67
N SER A 2 -1.32 14.36 18.71
CA SER A 2 -0.68 15.56 19.30
C SER A 2 0.85 15.44 19.48
N GLU A 3 1.32 14.30 19.99
CA GLU A 3 2.75 13.99 20.21
C GLU A 3 3.66 14.04 18.96
N VAL A 4 3.09 14.06 17.75
CA VAL A 4 3.84 14.16 16.48
C VAL A 4 3.47 15.38 15.64
N ILE A 5 2.70 16.32 16.20
CA ILE A 5 2.48 17.62 15.58
C ILE A 5 3.73 18.50 15.83
N PRO A 6 4.31 19.14 14.80
CA PRO A 6 5.41 20.09 15.00
C PRO A 6 5.02 21.20 15.96
N SER A 7 5.92 21.60 16.86
CA SER A 7 5.61 22.53 17.97
C SER A 7 5.17 23.95 17.55
N GLN A 8 5.28 24.29 16.27
CA GLN A 8 4.85 25.56 15.68
C GLN A 8 3.55 25.43 14.86
N ALA A 9 2.98 24.23 14.74
CA ALA A 9 1.79 23.96 13.95
C ALA A 9 0.53 23.91 14.82
N GLU A 10 -0.54 24.55 14.35
CA GLU A 10 -1.88 24.38 14.92
C GLU A 10 -2.52 23.08 14.41
N TRP A 11 -3.08 22.26 15.31
CA TRP A 11 -3.76 21.04 14.92
C TRP A 11 -5.28 21.25 14.83
N ILE A 12 -5.76 21.44 13.60
CA ILE A 12 -7.19 21.43 13.29
C ILE A 12 -7.67 19.96 13.27
N GLN A 13 -8.38 19.53 14.32
CA GLN A 13 -8.91 18.17 14.44
C GLN A 13 -10.30 18.03 13.79
N ASP A 14 -10.39 18.29 12.49
CA ASP A 14 -11.58 18.03 11.68
C ASP A 14 -11.18 17.40 10.33
N ALA A 15 -12.11 16.69 9.70
CA ALA A 15 -11.92 16.18 8.34
C ALA A 15 -12.30 17.27 7.33
N ALA A 16 -11.49 17.51 6.31
CA ALA A 16 -11.90 18.36 5.21
C ALA A 16 -13.17 17.80 4.48
N GLN A 17 -13.92 18.68 3.82
CA GLN A 17 -15.18 18.42 3.11
C GLN A 17 -15.13 18.83 1.64
N THR A 18 -14.56 20.01 1.35
CA THR A 18 -14.35 20.54 0.00
C THR A 18 -13.07 21.37 -0.07
N PHE A 19 -12.53 21.52 -1.28
CA PHE A 19 -11.43 22.43 -1.60
C PHE A 19 -11.93 23.49 -2.60
N ALA A 20 -11.68 24.77 -2.29
CA ALA A 20 -12.00 25.91 -3.15
C ALA A 20 -10.70 26.65 -3.53
N PRO A 21 -9.90 26.09 -4.48
CA PRO A 21 -8.56 26.60 -4.78
C PRO A 21 -8.54 27.98 -5.45
N GLN A 22 -9.60 28.40 -6.13
CA GLN A 22 -9.78 29.76 -6.65
C GLN A 22 -9.89 30.79 -5.50
N GLU A 23 -10.46 30.36 -4.38
CA GLU A 23 -10.72 31.17 -3.18
C GLU A 23 -9.67 30.91 -2.09
N ASN A 24 -8.65 30.09 -2.38
CA ASN A 24 -7.61 29.65 -1.44
C ASN A 24 -8.16 29.07 -0.12
N THR A 25 -9.32 28.41 -0.16
CA THR A 25 -10.09 28.03 1.03
C THR A 25 -10.36 26.51 1.08
N VAL A 26 -10.51 25.97 2.30
CA VAL A 26 -10.87 24.57 2.59
C VAL A 26 -12.01 24.55 3.62
N VAL A 27 -13.03 23.72 3.39
CA VAL A 27 -14.17 23.54 4.31
C VAL A 27 -14.04 22.19 5.03
N THR A 28 -14.60 22.02 6.23
CA THR A 28 -14.52 20.80 7.05
C THR A 28 -15.89 20.14 7.32
N LYS A 29 -15.92 18.88 7.82
CA LYS A 29 -16.92 17.89 7.38
C LYS A 29 -17.94 17.37 8.39
N HIS A 30 -17.52 16.50 9.32
CA HIS A 30 -18.39 15.63 10.16
C HIS A 30 -19.66 15.02 9.49
N GLY A 31 -19.73 13.81 8.89
CA GLY A 31 -18.82 12.66 8.70
C GLY A 31 -19.66 11.40 8.36
N LEU A 32 -19.21 10.47 7.48
CA LEU A 32 -20.01 9.26 7.12
C LEU A 32 -19.15 8.07 6.58
N LYS A 33 -19.72 6.86 6.56
CA LYS A 33 -19.07 5.53 6.41
C LYS A 33 -19.65 4.70 5.23
N ILE A 34 -19.03 3.58 4.85
CA ILE A 34 -19.38 2.71 3.69
C ILE A 34 -19.69 1.27 4.15
N GLU A 35 -20.57 0.58 3.41
CA GLU A 35 -21.23 -0.71 3.69
C GLU A 35 -20.46 -1.97 3.20
N GLY A 36 -20.81 -3.16 3.72
CA GLY A 36 -20.55 -4.48 3.12
C GLY A 36 -19.19 -5.14 3.41
N LEU A 37 -18.10 -4.37 3.40
CA LEU A 37 -16.75 -4.89 3.73
C LEU A 37 -16.52 -4.96 5.26
N VAL A 38 -17.22 -4.13 6.03
CA VAL A 38 -17.01 -3.95 7.47
C VAL A 38 -17.44 -5.22 8.21
N GLU A 39 -18.58 -5.76 7.83
CA GLU A 39 -19.26 -6.94 8.34
C GLU A 39 -18.45 -8.22 8.07
N ALA A 40 -17.85 -8.35 6.89
CA ALA A 40 -16.95 -9.46 6.59
C ALA A 40 -15.71 -9.45 7.50
N LEU A 41 -15.16 -8.25 7.78
CA LEU A 41 -14.03 -8.04 8.68
C LEU A 41 -14.38 -8.26 10.16
N GLU A 42 -15.64 -8.46 10.55
CA GLU A 42 -16.03 -8.83 11.92
C GLU A 42 -15.77 -10.32 12.21
N THR A 43 -15.72 -11.18 11.18
CA THR A 43 -15.45 -12.62 11.30
C THR A 43 -14.01 -12.93 11.77
N PRO A 44 -13.72 -14.14 12.28
CA PRO A 44 -12.39 -14.49 12.80
C PRO A 44 -11.38 -14.98 11.74
N TYR A 45 -11.82 -15.24 10.51
CA TYR A 45 -11.00 -15.83 9.44
C TYR A 45 -10.79 -14.92 8.22
N VAL A 46 -11.53 -13.80 8.14
CA VAL A 46 -11.23 -12.70 7.20
C VAL A 46 -10.41 -11.66 7.93
N CYS A 47 -9.29 -11.25 7.34
CA CYS A 47 -8.36 -10.31 7.95
C CYS A 47 -7.79 -9.33 6.92
N SER A 48 -7.27 -8.20 7.39
CA SER A 48 -6.52 -7.28 6.55
C SER A 48 -5.48 -6.53 7.37
N ASN A 49 -4.28 -6.39 6.81
CA ASN A 49 -3.20 -5.60 7.42
C ASN A 49 -3.35 -4.09 7.16
N TYR A 50 -4.30 -3.68 6.31
CA TYR A 50 -4.48 -2.30 5.88
C TYR A 50 -5.41 -1.47 6.79
N SER A 51 -5.90 -2.05 7.89
CA SER A 51 -6.68 -1.33 8.90
C SER A 51 -6.21 -1.68 10.31
N TYR A 52 -6.09 -0.65 11.15
CA TYR A 52 -5.73 -0.77 12.57
C TYR A 52 -6.65 -1.76 13.31
N ASN A 53 -7.94 -1.75 12.99
CA ASN A 53 -8.95 -2.60 13.66
C ASN A 53 -8.84 -4.09 13.29
N THR A 54 -8.07 -4.44 12.24
CA THR A 54 -8.07 -5.79 11.65
C THR A 54 -6.68 -6.41 11.50
N VAL A 55 -5.60 -5.64 11.67
CA VAL A 55 -4.23 -6.16 11.51
C VAL A 55 -3.88 -7.27 12.49
N THR A 56 -4.41 -7.21 13.72
CA THR A 56 -4.24 -8.25 14.74
C THR A 56 -4.97 -9.55 14.38
N LYS A 57 -6.09 -9.46 13.63
CA LYS A 57 -6.83 -10.64 13.16
C LYS A 57 -6.01 -11.49 12.20
N THR A 58 -5.08 -10.90 11.42
CA THR A 58 -4.21 -11.67 10.52
C THR A 58 -3.36 -12.67 11.31
N TYR A 59 -2.73 -12.23 12.40
CA TYR A 59 -1.93 -13.11 13.26
C TYR A 59 -2.79 -14.15 14.00
N GLN A 60 -3.98 -13.76 14.47
CA GLN A 60 -4.93 -14.67 15.11
C GLN A 60 -5.44 -15.75 14.13
N ALA A 61 -5.79 -15.37 12.89
CA ALA A 61 -6.22 -16.29 11.85
C ALA A 61 -5.08 -17.27 11.46
N MET A 62 -3.84 -16.79 11.36
CA MET A 62 -2.67 -17.65 11.14
C MET A 62 -2.47 -18.67 12.29
N GLN A 63 -2.66 -18.27 13.55
CA GLN A 63 -2.61 -19.20 14.69
C GLN A 63 -3.80 -20.19 14.71
N ALA A 64 -4.95 -19.79 14.17
CA ALA A 64 -6.17 -20.58 14.11
C ALA A 64 -6.19 -21.63 12.97
N LEU A 65 -5.18 -21.63 12.08
CA LEU A 65 -4.95 -22.71 11.11
C LEU A 65 -4.55 -24.00 11.84
N LYS A 66 -5.57 -24.77 12.24
CA LYS A 66 -5.47 -26.10 12.86
C LYS A 66 -6.30 -27.12 12.08
N ASP A 67 -5.77 -28.33 11.95
CA ASP A 67 -6.59 -29.52 11.78
C ASP A 67 -7.19 -29.91 13.13
N THR A 68 -8.52 -30.03 13.21
CA THR A 68 -9.27 -30.77 14.24
C THR A 68 -9.09 -30.37 15.73
N PRO A 69 -10.07 -30.69 16.61
CA PRO A 69 -10.06 -30.21 17.99
C PRO A 69 -9.22 -31.09 18.93
N SER A 70 -7.90 -30.86 19.02
CA SER A 70 -7.09 -31.28 20.18
C SER A 70 -5.69 -30.62 20.23
N SER A 71 -5.59 -29.45 20.87
CA SER A 71 -4.44 -29.04 21.73
C SER A 71 -4.50 -27.54 22.08
N PRO A 72 -4.33 -27.15 23.36
CA PRO A 72 -4.58 -25.78 23.83
C PRO A 72 -3.31 -24.91 23.99
N THR A 73 -2.45 -24.79 22.97
CA THR A 73 -1.38 -23.76 22.95
C THR A 73 -1.07 -23.25 21.54
N PRO A 74 -0.91 -21.93 21.30
CA PRO A 74 -0.37 -21.39 20.06
C PRO A 74 1.17 -21.26 20.10
N ARG A 75 1.86 -21.74 19.06
CA ARG A 75 3.29 -21.47 18.78
C ARG A 75 3.47 -21.08 17.31
N PRO A 76 4.27 -20.05 16.96
CA PRO A 76 4.45 -19.62 15.58
C PRO A 76 5.50 -20.46 14.83
N SER A 77 5.08 -21.02 13.68
CA SER A 77 5.90 -21.43 12.52
C SER A 77 7.26 -22.13 12.78
N SER A 78 7.22 -23.41 13.14
CA SER A 78 8.28 -24.39 12.81
C SER A 78 7.85 -25.86 12.87
N GLU A 79 6.67 -26.18 13.41
CA GLU A 79 6.10 -27.53 13.33
C GLU A 79 5.61 -27.84 11.90
N GLY A 80 5.93 -29.04 11.39
CA GLY A 80 5.73 -29.47 10.00
C GLY A 80 4.27 -29.53 9.54
N ARG A 81 3.69 -28.37 9.24
CA ARG A 81 2.31 -28.19 8.75
C ARG A 81 2.25 -27.57 7.36
N ARG A 82 3.39 -27.23 6.74
CA ARG A 82 3.44 -26.67 5.38
C ARG A 82 2.75 -27.60 4.37
N ASP A 83 2.94 -28.90 4.52
CA ASP A 83 2.37 -29.94 3.65
C ASP A 83 0.83 -30.08 3.76
N LYS A 84 0.22 -29.31 4.68
CA LYS A 84 -1.23 -29.27 4.94
C LYS A 84 -1.86 -27.91 4.64
N VAL A 85 -1.12 -26.96 4.07
CA VAL A 85 -1.58 -25.60 3.81
C VAL A 85 -1.32 -25.23 2.36
N ASP A 86 -2.38 -25.14 1.57
CA ASP A 86 -2.31 -24.56 0.23
C ASP A 86 -2.30 -23.03 0.32
N ILE A 87 -1.20 -22.42 -0.14
CA ILE A 87 -1.05 -20.96 -0.17
C ILE A 87 -1.36 -20.49 -1.59
N ILE A 88 -2.45 -19.75 -1.73
CA ILE A 88 -2.91 -19.18 -3.01
C ILE A 88 -2.87 -17.66 -2.92
N PHE A 89 -2.16 -17.02 -3.84
CA PHE A 89 -2.15 -15.57 -4.03
C PHE A 89 -2.87 -15.22 -5.33
N ASN A 90 -4.12 -14.78 -5.21
CA ASN A 90 -4.91 -14.24 -6.31
C ASN A 90 -4.66 -12.73 -6.43
N THR A 91 -4.25 -12.26 -7.60
CA THR A 91 -3.99 -10.83 -7.87
C THR A 91 -4.66 -10.40 -9.17
N SER A 92 -5.23 -9.19 -9.19
CA SER A 92 -5.80 -8.57 -10.40
C SER A 92 -4.71 -8.15 -11.41
N MET A 93 -3.46 -8.06 -10.97
CA MET A 93 -2.33 -7.70 -11.82
C MET A 93 -1.96 -8.83 -12.79
N GLY A 94 -1.33 -8.48 -13.91
CA GLY A 94 -0.74 -9.43 -14.87
C GLY A 94 0.74 -9.76 -14.59
N VAL A 95 1.28 -9.31 -13.46
CA VAL A 95 2.66 -9.51 -13.00
C VAL A 95 2.68 -9.63 -11.48
N ILE A 96 3.67 -10.34 -10.93
CA ILE A 96 3.84 -10.49 -9.47
C ILE A 96 4.45 -9.23 -8.84
N PHE A 97 5.24 -8.48 -9.63
CA PHE A 97 5.83 -7.20 -9.25
C PHE A 97 6.15 -6.39 -10.51
N GLY A 98 6.09 -5.06 -10.43
CA GLY A 98 6.25 -4.17 -11.60
C GLY A 98 7.67 -4.05 -12.16
N VAL A 99 8.69 -4.45 -11.39
CA VAL A 99 10.11 -4.34 -11.75
C VAL A 99 10.71 -5.73 -11.92
N ARG A 100 11.15 -6.05 -13.14
CA ARG A 100 11.60 -7.41 -13.53
C ARG A 100 12.61 -8.03 -12.57
N LYS A 101 13.66 -7.30 -12.18
CA LYS A 101 14.72 -7.78 -11.28
C LYS A 101 14.18 -8.37 -9.96
N TYR A 102 13.16 -7.74 -9.38
CA TYR A 102 12.55 -8.18 -8.13
C TYR A 102 11.38 -9.16 -8.37
N ALA A 103 10.69 -9.07 -9.53
CA ALA A 103 9.68 -10.03 -9.95
C ALA A 103 10.29 -11.44 -10.17
N ASP A 104 11.43 -11.52 -10.84
CA ASP A 104 12.16 -12.77 -11.09
C ASP A 104 12.56 -13.44 -9.76
N ALA A 105 13.10 -12.66 -8.82
CA ALA A 105 13.44 -13.14 -7.47
C ALA A 105 12.22 -13.57 -6.64
N LEU A 106 11.09 -12.87 -6.73
CA LEU A 106 9.84 -13.29 -6.10
C LEU A 106 9.30 -14.59 -6.69
N TRP A 107 9.46 -14.83 -8.00
CA TRP A 107 9.08 -16.09 -8.62
C TRP A 107 9.91 -17.28 -8.11
N ASP A 108 11.19 -17.08 -7.84
CA ASP A 108 12.02 -18.12 -7.22
C ASP A 108 11.56 -18.43 -5.79
N VAL A 109 11.22 -17.40 -5.01
CA VAL A 109 10.61 -17.55 -3.66
C VAL A 109 9.26 -18.30 -3.73
N VAL A 110 8.42 -17.99 -4.71
CA VAL A 110 7.11 -18.63 -4.92
C VAL A 110 7.26 -20.11 -5.28
N LYS A 111 8.12 -20.43 -6.27
CA LYS A 111 8.40 -21.81 -6.70
C LYS A 111 9.02 -22.64 -5.58
N GLY A 112 10.07 -22.11 -4.94
CA GLY A 112 10.81 -22.79 -3.87
C GLY A 112 9.98 -23.05 -2.61
N ARG A 113 8.77 -22.46 -2.51
CA ARG A 113 7.85 -22.61 -1.38
C ARG A 113 6.48 -23.18 -1.77
N GLY A 114 6.31 -23.61 -3.02
CA GLY A 114 5.05 -24.19 -3.52
C GLY A 114 3.84 -23.28 -3.42
N ILE A 115 4.00 -21.96 -3.62
CA ILE A 115 2.90 -21.00 -3.57
C ILE A 115 2.21 -20.96 -4.94
N THR A 116 0.89 -21.07 -4.98
CA THR A 116 0.11 -20.86 -6.20
C THR A 116 -0.14 -19.37 -6.40
N VAL A 117 0.18 -18.83 -7.57
CA VAL A 117 -0.08 -17.43 -7.91
C VAL A 117 -0.99 -17.36 -9.13
N ASN A 118 -2.22 -16.87 -8.93
CA ASN A 118 -3.19 -16.67 -10.00
C ASN A 118 -3.25 -15.18 -10.34
N MET A 119 -2.76 -14.84 -11.53
CA MET A 119 -2.82 -13.47 -12.07
C MET A 119 -4.19 -13.20 -12.69
N LYS A 120 -4.51 -11.92 -12.91
CA LYS A 120 -5.81 -11.49 -13.47
C LYS A 120 -7.05 -11.95 -12.68
N HIS A 121 -6.90 -12.27 -11.40
CA HIS A 121 -7.97 -12.65 -10.49
C HIS A 121 -8.31 -11.51 -9.53
N GLU A 122 -9.47 -10.88 -9.69
CA GLU A 122 -9.94 -9.79 -8.84
C GLU A 122 -10.99 -10.28 -7.83
N LEU A 123 -10.77 -10.07 -6.52
CA LEU A 123 -11.76 -10.42 -5.50
C LEU A 123 -12.99 -9.50 -5.63
N VAL A 124 -14.15 -10.09 -5.93
CA VAL A 124 -15.42 -9.34 -6.11
C VAL A 124 -16.46 -9.62 -5.01
N GLN A 125 -16.37 -10.76 -4.31
CA GLN A 125 -17.27 -11.08 -3.22
C GLN A 125 -16.61 -11.99 -2.18
N VAL A 126 -16.92 -11.78 -0.91
CA VAL A 126 -16.61 -12.72 0.18
C VAL A 126 -17.94 -13.23 0.75
N LEU A 127 -18.09 -14.55 0.84
CA LEU A 127 -19.23 -15.24 1.43
C LEU A 127 -18.78 -15.86 2.76
N PRO A 128 -18.69 -15.07 3.85
CA PRO A 128 -18.06 -15.50 5.09
C PRO A 128 -18.71 -16.76 5.68
N ASN A 129 -20.05 -16.85 5.66
CA ASN A 129 -20.79 -17.99 6.22
C ASN A 129 -20.49 -19.32 5.51
N LYS A 130 -20.03 -19.28 4.25
CA LYS A 130 -19.61 -20.45 3.46
C LYS A 130 -18.09 -20.64 3.43
N ARG A 131 -17.32 -19.67 3.94
CA ARG A 131 -15.86 -19.52 3.77
C ARG A 131 -15.44 -19.59 2.29
N GLU A 132 -16.17 -18.88 1.45
CA GLU A 132 -15.96 -18.81 0.01
C GLU A 132 -15.58 -17.39 -0.39
N ALA A 133 -14.63 -17.26 -1.32
CA ALA A 133 -14.17 -16.01 -1.92
C ALA A 133 -14.32 -16.12 -3.44
N VAL A 134 -15.09 -15.20 -4.03
CA VAL A 134 -15.42 -15.19 -5.46
C VAL A 134 -14.53 -14.17 -6.15
N PHE A 135 -13.82 -14.62 -7.18
CA PHE A 135 -12.92 -13.81 -7.98
C PHE A 135 -13.43 -13.71 -9.41
N ARG A 136 -13.38 -12.50 -9.99
CA ARG A 136 -13.61 -12.25 -11.42
C ARG A 136 -12.32 -12.54 -12.19
N LEU A 137 -12.45 -13.24 -13.32
CA LEU A 137 -11.36 -13.48 -14.27
C LEU A 137 -11.25 -12.31 -15.25
N LEU A 138 -10.18 -11.53 -15.14
CA LEU A 138 -9.96 -10.31 -15.93
C LEU A 138 -9.38 -10.58 -17.33
N ASP A 139 -9.01 -11.84 -17.62
CA ASP A 139 -8.47 -12.33 -18.89
C ASP A 139 -9.44 -13.27 -19.63
N SER A 140 -10.64 -13.53 -19.10
CA SER A 140 -11.67 -14.27 -19.82
C SER A 140 -12.11 -13.51 -21.06
N THR A 141 -11.78 -14.07 -22.23
CA THR A 141 -12.22 -13.57 -23.54
C THR A 141 -13.64 -14.04 -23.89
N ALA A 142 -14.13 -15.10 -23.26
CA ALA A 142 -15.45 -15.66 -23.51
C ALA A 142 -16.55 -14.95 -22.72
N ASN A 143 -16.28 -14.51 -21.48
CA ASN A 143 -17.25 -13.82 -20.65
C ASN A 143 -16.57 -12.84 -19.66
N PRO A 144 -16.70 -11.50 -19.86
CA PRO A 144 -16.15 -10.49 -18.94
C PRO A 144 -16.71 -10.48 -17.50
N LYS A 145 -17.70 -11.33 -17.21
CA LYS A 145 -18.27 -11.58 -15.88
C LYS A 145 -18.00 -13.00 -15.39
N GLU A 146 -17.09 -13.74 -16.02
CA GLU A 146 -16.67 -15.06 -15.54
C GLU A 146 -16.06 -14.95 -14.14
N THR A 147 -16.47 -15.87 -13.27
CA THR A 147 -16.02 -15.91 -11.89
C THR A 147 -15.65 -17.32 -11.47
N VAL A 148 -14.69 -17.40 -10.56
CA VAL A 148 -14.23 -18.63 -9.91
C VAL A 148 -14.33 -18.45 -8.40
N THR A 149 -14.73 -19.50 -7.69
CA THR A 149 -14.90 -19.48 -6.24
C THR A 149 -13.84 -20.35 -5.57
N PHE A 150 -13.08 -19.77 -4.66
CA PHE A 150 -12.13 -20.48 -3.80
C PHE A 150 -12.71 -20.63 -2.40
N LYS A 151 -12.61 -21.83 -1.81
CA LYS A 151 -12.81 -22.03 -0.38
C LYS A 151 -11.54 -21.68 0.38
N TYR A 152 -11.67 -21.18 1.61
CA TYR A 152 -10.54 -20.79 2.42
C TYR A 152 -10.69 -21.19 3.90
N ASN A 153 -9.56 -21.46 4.56
CA ASN A 153 -9.48 -21.56 6.02
C ASN A 153 -9.04 -20.23 6.65
N MET A 154 -8.31 -19.41 5.89
CA MET A 154 -7.93 -18.03 6.20
C MET A 154 -7.99 -17.21 4.90
N LEU A 155 -8.57 -16.02 4.95
CA LEU A 155 -8.55 -15.06 3.85
C LEU A 155 -7.92 -13.75 4.32
N HIS A 156 -6.79 -13.37 3.71
CA HIS A 156 -6.24 -12.02 3.83
C HIS A 156 -6.70 -11.19 2.63
N VAL A 157 -7.38 -10.07 2.90
CA VAL A 157 -7.92 -9.18 1.88
C VAL A 157 -7.08 -7.91 1.81
N VAL A 158 -6.57 -7.59 0.62
CA VAL A 158 -6.17 -6.22 0.27
C VAL A 158 -7.43 -5.49 -0.19
N PRO A 159 -7.92 -4.47 0.52
CA PRO A 159 -9.14 -3.78 0.11
C PRO A 159 -8.90 -2.98 -1.18
N PRO A 160 -9.93 -2.76 -2.01
CA PRO A 160 -9.83 -1.82 -3.11
C PRO A 160 -9.58 -0.41 -2.55
N MET A 161 -8.58 0.28 -3.09
CA MET A 161 -8.19 1.63 -2.66
C MET A 161 -8.44 2.61 -3.81
N THR A 162 -8.96 3.79 -3.46
CA THR A 162 -9.30 4.85 -4.40
C THR A 162 -8.83 6.21 -3.87
N PRO A 163 -8.67 7.23 -4.72
CA PRO A 163 -8.44 8.59 -4.25
C PRO A 163 -9.55 9.02 -3.29
N SER A 164 -9.20 9.76 -2.24
CA SER A 164 -10.19 10.24 -1.26
C SER A 164 -11.27 11.05 -1.96
N ALA A 165 -12.54 10.70 -1.73
CA ALA A 165 -13.68 11.27 -2.45
C ALA A 165 -13.77 12.80 -2.37
N ILE A 166 -13.20 13.41 -1.32
CA ILE A 166 -13.08 14.87 -1.16
C ILE A 166 -12.34 15.55 -2.32
N LEU A 167 -11.34 14.92 -2.92
CA LEU A 167 -10.61 15.55 -4.03
C LEU A 167 -11.53 15.84 -5.23
N LYS A 168 -12.63 15.09 -5.33
CA LYS A 168 -13.67 15.20 -6.37
C LYS A 168 -14.81 16.17 -6.01
N THR A 169 -14.83 16.77 -4.81
CA THR A 169 -15.95 17.65 -4.38
C THR A 169 -15.75 19.13 -4.73
N GLY A 170 -14.59 19.51 -5.29
CA GLY A 170 -14.27 20.88 -5.71
C GLY A 170 -14.02 21.02 -7.22
N PRO A 171 -13.88 22.26 -7.73
CA PRO A 171 -13.61 22.53 -9.14
C PRO A 171 -12.25 21.94 -9.57
N SER A 172 -12.32 21.05 -10.57
CA SER A 172 -11.25 20.18 -11.09
C SER A 172 -9.87 20.34 -10.43
N PHE A 173 -9.74 19.70 -9.27
CA PHE A 173 -8.53 19.56 -8.47
C PHE A 173 -7.80 18.24 -8.77
N THR A 174 -8.48 17.35 -9.51
CA THR A 174 -7.99 16.03 -9.85
C THR A 174 -7.73 15.89 -11.34
N ASP A 175 -7.01 14.83 -11.68
CA ASP A 175 -7.04 14.26 -13.01
C ASP A 175 -8.34 13.46 -13.26
N ASN A 176 -8.42 12.84 -14.43
CA ASN A 176 -9.56 12.05 -14.89
C ASN A 176 -9.81 10.77 -14.04
N THR A 177 -8.86 10.34 -13.21
CA THR A 177 -8.98 9.17 -12.33
C THR A 177 -9.35 9.55 -10.89
N GLY A 178 -9.13 10.82 -10.52
CA GLY A 178 -9.53 11.38 -9.22
C GLY A 178 -8.39 11.63 -8.25
N TYR A 179 -7.14 11.40 -8.65
CA TYR A 179 -5.96 11.79 -7.85
C TYR A 179 -5.66 13.28 -8.05
N LEU A 180 -5.08 13.93 -7.05
CA LEU A 180 -4.66 15.34 -7.10
C LEU A 180 -3.68 15.56 -8.26
N ASP A 181 -4.00 16.53 -9.13
CA ASP A 181 -3.34 16.68 -10.43
C ASP A 181 -2.05 17.51 -10.35
N VAL A 182 -0.96 16.85 -9.96
CA VAL A 182 0.37 17.46 -9.82
C VAL A 182 1.26 17.15 -11.01
N ASP A 183 2.23 18.03 -11.23
CA ASP A 183 3.39 17.72 -12.05
C ASP A 183 4.26 16.68 -11.34
N GLY A 184 4.60 15.60 -12.04
CA GLY A 184 5.26 14.42 -11.46
C GLY A 184 6.72 14.65 -11.05
N GLU A 185 7.36 15.70 -11.55
CA GLU A 185 8.73 16.06 -11.16
C GLU A 185 8.76 17.10 -10.05
N THR A 186 7.87 18.10 -10.08
CA THR A 186 7.94 19.27 -9.19
C THR A 186 6.98 19.22 -8.01
N LEU A 187 5.96 18.35 -8.06
CA LEU A 187 4.88 18.17 -7.07
C LEU A 187 3.94 19.39 -6.92
N GLN A 188 4.06 20.39 -7.79
CA GLN A 188 3.14 21.52 -7.90
C GLN A 188 1.87 21.10 -8.66
N HIS A 189 0.70 21.60 -8.27
CA HIS A 189 -0.54 21.35 -8.99
C HIS A 189 -0.52 22.02 -10.38
N LYS A 190 -0.87 21.29 -11.44
CA LYS A 190 -0.70 21.74 -12.84
C LYS A 190 -1.47 23.03 -13.20
N ARG A 191 -2.48 23.40 -12.41
CA ARG A 191 -3.39 24.53 -12.66
C ARG A 191 -3.45 25.59 -11.55
N TYR A 192 -2.94 25.28 -10.35
CA TYR A 192 -3.05 26.16 -9.18
C TYR A 192 -1.64 26.32 -8.60
N PRO A 193 -0.89 27.40 -8.94
CA PRO A 193 0.55 27.48 -8.70
C PRO A 193 0.94 27.57 -7.21
N ASN A 194 -0.02 27.85 -6.33
CA ASN A 194 0.14 27.85 -4.87
C ASN A 194 -0.25 26.51 -4.21
N VAL A 195 -0.74 25.53 -4.98
CA VAL A 195 -1.14 24.20 -4.48
C VAL A 195 -0.05 23.18 -4.81
N PHE A 196 0.21 22.29 -3.87
CA PHE A 196 1.17 21.20 -3.99
C PHE A 196 0.57 19.90 -3.43
N GLY A 197 1.11 18.76 -3.86
CA GLY A 197 0.70 17.44 -3.40
C GLY A 197 1.89 16.59 -2.92
N ILE A 198 1.60 15.57 -2.11
CA ILE A 198 2.59 14.57 -1.70
C ILE A 198 1.91 13.23 -1.38
N GLY A 199 2.58 12.12 -1.69
CA GLY A 199 2.15 10.77 -1.36
C GLY A 199 0.89 10.29 -2.07
N ASP A 200 0.19 9.39 -1.40
CA ASP A 200 -0.86 8.53 -1.99
C ASP A 200 -2.02 9.29 -2.66
N CYS A 201 -2.28 10.53 -2.27
CA CYS A 201 -3.36 11.35 -2.84
C CYS A 201 -3.04 11.90 -4.24
N THR A 202 -1.77 11.88 -4.67
CA THR A 202 -1.29 12.47 -5.94
C THR A 202 -1.38 11.52 -7.13
N ASN A 203 -1.28 12.06 -8.34
CA ASN A 203 -1.13 11.29 -9.57
C ASN A 203 0.34 11.07 -10.02
N VAL A 204 1.30 11.23 -9.11
CA VAL A 204 2.72 10.96 -9.42
C VAL A 204 2.89 9.49 -9.85
N PRO A 205 3.48 9.19 -11.02
CA PRO A 205 3.54 7.85 -11.58
C PRO A 205 4.66 7.01 -10.95
N THR A 206 4.51 6.70 -9.66
CA THR A 206 5.39 5.77 -8.93
C THR A 206 4.58 4.93 -7.92
N SER A 207 5.22 3.96 -7.26
CA SER A 207 4.57 3.16 -6.22
C SER A 207 4.35 4.02 -4.97
N LYS A 208 3.09 4.08 -4.53
CA LYS A 208 2.60 4.80 -3.35
C LYS A 208 3.15 4.15 -2.07
N THR A 209 4.23 4.71 -1.52
CA THR A 209 4.92 4.19 -0.33
C THR A 209 5.43 5.35 0.54
N ALA A 210 5.67 5.08 1.83
CA ALA A 210 6.31 6.07 2.71
C ALA A 210 7.75 6.44 2.25
N ALA A 211 8.42 5.57 1.49
CA ALA A 211 9.73 5.87 0.92
C ALA A 211 9.62 6.83 -0.29
N ALA A 212 8.56 6.72 -1.09
CA ALA A 212 8.23 7.74 -2.10
C ALA A 212 7.98 9.10 -1.44
N VAL A 213 7.18 9.14 -0.36
CA VAL A 213 6.97 10.37 0.43
C VAL A 213 8.30 10.95 0.94
N ALA A 214 9.24 10.12 1.40
CA ALA A 214 10.57 10.57 1.82
C ALA A 214 11.40 11.16 0.66
N GLY A 215 11.33 10.56 -0.54
CA GLY A 215 11.91 11.15 -1.76
C GLY A 215 11.26 12.49 -2.13
N GLU A 216 9.93 12.55 -2.06
CA GLU A 216 9.10 13.71 -2.41
C GLU A 216 9.30 14.89 -1.47
N LEU A 217 9.42 14.69 -0.15
CA LEU A 217 9.59 15.76 0.84
C LEU A 217 10.76 16.70 0.50
N GLY A 218 11.90 16.15 0.08
CA GLY A 218 13.07 16.95 -0.28
C GLY A 218 12.85 17.82 -1.53
N ILE A 219 12.02 17.35 -2.45
CA ILE A 219 11.64 18.04 -3.69
C ILE A 219 10.61 19.13 -3.36
N LEU A 220 9.53 18.75 -2.69
CA LEU A 220 8.43 19.63 -2.28
C LEU A 220 8.95 20.80 -1.45
N ARG A 221 9.76 20.54 -0.42
CA ARG A 221 10.36 21.59 0.43
C ARG A 221 11.12 22.63 -0.39
N LYS A 222 11.91 22.20 -1.37
CA LYS A 222 12.71 23.10 -2.23
C LYS A 222 11.82 23.90 -3.18
N ASN A 223 10.85 23.24 -3.83
CA ASN A 223 9.96 23.88 -4.79
C ASN A 223 8.98 24.86 -4.13
N LEU A 224 8.39 24.49 -2.99
CA LEU A 224 7.57 25.39 -2.16
C LEU A 224 8.40 26.62 -1.72
N THR A 225 9.62 26.41 -1.22
CA THR A 225 10.53 27.51 -0.84
C THR A 225 10.87 28.42 -2.02
N ASN A 226 11.00 27.88 -3.24
CA ASN A 226 11.23 28.68 -4.45
C ASN A 226 10.00 29.51 -4.80
N VAL A 227 8.82 28.90 -4.83
CA VAL A 227 7.55 29.59 -5.19
C VAL A 227 7.21 30.68 -4.18
N MET A 228 7.41 30.45 -2.88
CA MET A 228 7.30 31.48 -1.83
C MET A 228 8.26 32.68 -2.04
N LYS A 229 9.34 32.50 -2.82
CA LYS A 229 10.32 33.54 -3.17
C LYS A 229 10.11 34.09 -4.59
N GLY A 230 8.97 33.81 -5.22
CA GLY A 230 8.67 34.21 -6.60
C GLY A 230 9.53 33.51 -7.66
N LYS A 231 10.14 32.36 -7.35
CA LYS A 231 11.00 31.58 -8.25
C LYS A 231 10.30 30.32 -8.74
N ALA A 232 10.66 29.87 -9.94
CA ALA A 232 10.16 28.62 -10.50
C ALA A 232 10.55 27.38 -9.65
N PRO A 233 9.70 26.34 -9.58
CA PRO A 233 10.03 25.07 -8.95
C PRO A 233 10.93 24.24 -9.87
N THR A 234 12.25 24.36 -9.69
CA THR A 234 13.24 23.75 -10.59
C THR A 234 13.78 22.40 -10.11
N LYS A 235 13.44 21.96 -8.89
CA LYS A 235 13.92 20.68 -8.38
C LYS A 235 12.99 19.56 -8.88
N LYS A 236 13.57 18.58 -9.55
CA LYS A 236 12.87 17.42 -10.12
C LYS A 236 13.00 16.19 -9.23
N TYR A 237 11.88 15.54 -8.96
CA TYR A 237 11.75 14.17 -8.45
C TYR A 237 12.01 13.18 -9.60
N ASN A 238 12.63 12.05 -9.29
CA ASN A 238 12.87 10.96 -10.23
C ASN A 238 11.82 9.84 -10.14
N GLY A 239 10.91 9.91 -9.17
CA GLY A 239 9.96 8.83 -8.86
C GLY A 239 10.53 7.73 -7.96
N TYR A 240 11.64 7.97 -7.25
CA TYR A 240 12.23 7.00 -6.31
C TYR A 240 11.20 6.46 -5.32
N THR A 241 11.10 5.14 -5.23
CA THR A 241 10.25 4.47 -4.25
C THR A 241 10.93 3.19 -3.75
N SER A 242 10.52 2.71 -2.58
CA SER A 242 11.08 1.53 -1.94
C SER A 242 10.00 0.62 -1.36
N CYS A 243 10.11 -0.67 -1.68
CA CYS A 243 9.26 -1.75 -1.19
C CYS A 243 10.13 -2.78 -0.46
N PRO A 244 10.21 -2.74 0.87
CA PRO A 244 10.82 -3.80 1.67
C PRO A 244 9.91 -5.05 1.69
N LEU A 245 10.10 -5.93 0.72
CA LEU A 245 9.36 -7.17 0.52
C LEU A 245 9.81 -8.20 1.57
N VAL A 246 9.09 -8.29 2.69
CA VAL A 246 9.33 -9.30 3.73
C VAL A 246 9.00 -10.67 3.18
N THR A 247 10.02 -11.50 3.00
CA THR A 247 9.85 -12.86 2.46
C THR A 247 9.81 -13.91 3.56
N SER A 248 10.37 -13.68 4.75
CA SER A 248 10.23 -14.59 5.91
C SER A 248 10.27 -13.81 7.24
N TYR A 249 10.22 -14.52 8.36
CA TYR A 249 10.45 -13.96 9.70
C TYR A 249 11.87 -13.42 9.95
N ASP A 250 12.79 -13.60 8.99
CA ASP A 250 14.20 -13.20 9.10
C ASP A 250 14.82 -12.74 7.76
N LYS A 251 14.02 -12.61 6.68
CA LYS A 251 14.47 -12.24 5.32
C LYS A 251 13.58 -11.18 4.69
N CYS A 252 14.21 -10.28 3.94
CA CYS A 252 13.56 -9.27 3.13
C CYS A 252 14.33 -9.11 1.81
N ILE A 253 13.60 -8.95 0.71
CA ILE A 253 14.10 -8.39 -0.54
C ILE A 253 13.84 -6.89 -0.49
N LEU A 254 14.84 -6.04 -0.69
CA LEU A 254 14.66 -4.58 -0.68
C LEU A 254 14.56 -4.08 -2.13
N ALA A 255 13.32 -3.90 -2.61
CA ALA A 255 13.07 -3.44 -3.96
C ALA A 255 13.05 -1.91 -4.02
N GLU A 256 14.08 -1.29 -4.59
CA GLU A 256 14.16 0.15 -4.85
C GLU A 256 14.22 0.42 -6.34
N PHE A 257 13.49 1.44 -6.82
CA PHE A 257 13.35 1.77 -8.23
C PHE A 257 12.80 3.19 -8.45
N ASP A 258 12.87 3.66 -9.69
CA ASP A 258 12.41 4.99 -10.11
C ASP A 258 11.09 4.94 -10.93
N SER A 259 10.67 6.08 -11.49
CA SER A 259 9.45 6.19 -12.32
C SER A 259 9.50 5.40 -13.64
N LYS A 260 10.67 4.92 -14.08
CA LYS A 260 10.83 4.05 -15.25
C LYS A 260 10.75 2.55 -14.91
N ALA A 261 10.54 2.22 -13.64
CA ALA A 261 10.68 0.87 -13.10
C ALA A 261 12.12 0.29 -13.25
N GLU A 262 13.13 1.17 -13.33
CA GLU A 262 14.55 0.79 -13.32
C GLU A 262 15.04 0.64 -11.86
N PRO A 263 15.79 -0.44 -11.50
CA PRO A 263 16.31 -0.61 -10.15
C PRO A 263 17.25 0.52 -9.71
N LEU A 264 16.98 1.11 -8.55
CA LEU A 264 17.74 2.22 -7.96
C LEU A 264 18.16 1.86 -6.52
N GLU A 265 18.98 0.81 -6.39
CA GLU A 265 19.40 0.23 -5.11
C GLU A 265 20.33 1.18 -4.33
N THR A 266 20.03 1.40 -3.06
CA THR A 266 20.82 2.25 -2.14
C THR A 266 22.13 1.58 -1.72
N PHE A 267 22.14 0.25 -1.55
CA PHE A 267 23.30 -0.47 -1.03
C PHE A 267 24.20 -1.07 -2.14
N PRO A 268 25.52 -1.17 -1.93
CA PRO A 268 26.47 -1.72 -2.91
C PRO A 268 26.44 -3.26 -2.99
N PHE A 269 25.25 -3.86 -2.92
CA PHE A 269 25.03 -5.30 -3.04
C PHE A 269 23.67 -5.56 -3.67
N ASN A 270 23.53 -6.65 -4.43
CA ASN A 270 22.24 -7.03 -5.03
C ASN A 270 21.17 -7.23 -3.94
N GLN A 271 20.13 -6.37 -3.96
CA GLN A 271 19.05 -6.35 -2.97
C GLN A 271 17.86 -7.24 -3.35
N ALA A 272 17.85 -7.77 -4.59
CA ALA A 272 16.91 -8.81 -5.02
C ALA A 272 17.13 -10.17 -4.34
N LYS A 273 18.24 -10.35 -3.61
CA LYS A 273 18.47 -11.53 -2.76
C LYS A 273 17.76 -11.36 -1.41
N GLU A 274 17.16 -12.45 -0.92
CA GLU A 274 16.61 -12.54 0.44
C GLU A 274 17.69 -12.26 1.50
N ARG A 275 17.54 -11.16 2.26
CA ARG A 275 18.56 -10.67 3.21
C ARG A 275 18.01 -10.42 4.61
N THR A 276 18.77 -10.90 5.60
CA THR A 276 18.49 -10.67 7.02
C THR A 276 18.85 -9.25 7.47
N SER A 277 19.89 -8.65 6.88
CA SER A 277 20.21 -7.23 7.12
C SER A 277 19.04 -6.30 6.72
N MET A 278 18.45 -6.54 5.55
CA MET A 278 17.29 -5.77 5.06
C MET A 278 16.02 -6.02 5.89
N PHE A 279 15.87 -7.24 6.43
CA PHE A 279 14.77 -7.56 7.35
C PHE A 279 14.88 -6.75 8.65
N TYR A 280 16.02 -6.79 9.34
CA TYR A 280 16.22 -6.01 10.57
C TYR A 280 16.20 -4.49 10.32
N MET A 281 16.71 -4.05 9.17
CA MET A 281 16.55 -2.66 8.72
C MET A 281 15.07 -2.25 8.68
N LYS A 282 14.21 -3.04 8.03
CA LYS A 282 12.77 -2.77 7.97
C LYS A 282 12.06 -2.94 9.31
N ARG A 283 12.45 -3.92 10.13
CA ARG A 283 11.78 -4.25 11.39
C ARG A 283 12.08 -3.24 12.49
N ASP A 284 13.35 -2.84 12.61
CA ASP A 284 13.85 -2.12 13.79
C ASP A 284 14.34 -0.70 13.43
N MET A 285 15.10 -0.56 12.34
CA MET A 285 15.71 0.72 11.96
C MET A 285 14.71 1.70 11.32
N LEU A 286 13.89 1.24 10.37
CA LEU A 286 12.92 2.11 9.69
C LEU A 286 11.86 2.70 10.64
N PRO A 287 11.29 1.98 11.63
CA PRO A 287 10.41 2.61 12.61
C PRO A 287 11.10 3.67 13.46
N PHE A 288 12.35 3.46 13.87
CA PHE A 288 13.12 4.48 14.58
C PHE A 288 13.33 5.73 13.72
N ILE A 289 13.75 5.56 12.46
CA ILE A 289 13.93 6.64 11.48
C ILE A 289 12.60 7.37 11.24
N TYR A 290 11.50 6.64 11.12
CA TYR A 290 10.17 7.20 10.89
C TYR A 290 9.79 8.22 11.98
N TRP A 291 9.81 7.80 13.25
CA TRP A 291 9.38 8.67 14.36
C TRP A 291 10.41 9.75 14.75
N ASN A 292 11.72 9.49 14.57
CA ASN A 292 12.76 10.38 15.10
C ASN A 292 13.45 11.26 14.06
N LEU A 293 13.27 10.99 12.76
CA LEU A 293 13.90 11.75 11.67
C LEU A 293 12.92 12.16 10.56
N PHE A 294 12.05 11.25 10.11
CA PHE A 294 11.17 11.51 8.95
C PHE A 294 9.98 12.42 9.27
N LEU A 295 9.45 12.37 10.50
CA LEU A 295 8.38 13.26 10.96
C LEU A 295 8.90 14.59 11.58
N ARG A 296 10.19 14.92 11.43
CA ARG A 296 10.83 16.10 12.04
C ARG A 296 11.44 17.06 11.02
#